data_AF-A0A7C4BRM4-F1
#
_entry.id   AF-A0A7C4BRM4-F1
#
_cell.length_a   1.000
_cell.length_b   1.000
_cell.length_c   1.000
_cell.angle_alpha   90.00
_cell.angle_beta   90.00
_cell.angle_gamma   90.00
#
_symmetry.space_group_name_H-M   'P 1'
#
loop_
_entity.id
_entity.type
_entity.pdbx_description
1 polymer ?
#
loop_
_entity_poly.entity_id
_entity_poly.type
_entity_poly.pdbx_seq_one_letter_code
_entity_poly.pdbx_strand_id
1 'polypeptide(L)'
;MKEEDIKNVFIYSKHPSKIRVGKTTYKMIKNKQSFGTIKIEYQTTYTKLDLIITDFERTLIDCARTKSLKLEELIAILKNPKINIDMSRIINYLEKYKKPILYNKIGLILDTTKSFTRLQEEDFEKIRKKLSKKIFYAREKELRLIRPRYKYYGKWNIMIPENLYYQIAPKTNI
;
A
#
# COMPACT_ATOMS: atom_id res chain seq x y z
N MET A 1 26.37 35.03 5.64
CA MET A 1 25.67 34.43 6.81
C MET A 1 25.46 32.96 6.46
N LYS A 2 26.19 32.04 7.11
CA LYS A 2 26.22 30.61 6.76
C LYS A 2 24.94 29.96 7.26
N GLU A 3 24.09 29.48 6.35
CA GLU A 3 22.92 28.66 6.67
C GLU A 3 23.39 27.29 7.19
N GLU A 4 22.87 26.92 8.35
CA GLU A 4 23.26 25.74 9.10
C GLU A 4 22.91 24.44 8.35
N ASP A 5 23.91 23.57 8.28
CA ASP A 5 23.88 22.21 7.73
C ASP A 5 22.76 21.35 8.33
N ILE A 6 21.73 21.04 7.54
CA ILE A 6 20.86 19.90 7.86
C ILE A 6 21.51 18.62 7.30
N LYS A 7 22.36 18.01 8.13
CA LYS A 7 22.86 16.64 7.94
C LYS A 7 21.71 15.66 8.10
N ASN A 8 21.34 14.95 7.03
CA ASN A 8 20.38 13.85 7.14
C ASN A 8 21.06 12.62 7.75
N VAL A 9 20.61 12.26 8.96
CA VAL A 9 21.04 11.10 9.74
C VAL A 9 20.17 9.90 9.38
N PHE A 10 20.78 8.78 8.98
CA PHE A 10 20.09 7.49 8.85
C PHE A 10 20.07 6.79 10.21
N ILE A 11 18.92 6.82 10.89
CA ILE A 11 18.76 6.16 12.19
C ILE A 11 18.35 4.71 11.93
N TYR A 12 19.20 3.74 12.27
CA TYR A 12 18.79 2.36 12.46
C TYR A 12 18.58 2.13 13.96
N SER A 13 17.35 1.81 14.38
CA SER A 13 17.02 1.58 15.78
C SER A 13 16.28 0.26 15.97
N LYS A 14 16.69 -0.50 17.00
CA LYS A 14 15.96 -1.68 17.47
C LYS A 14 14.64 -1.31 18.16
N HIS A 15 14.30 -0.03 18.35
CA HIS A 15 13.04 0.42 18.96
C HIS A 15 12.07 1.06 17.93
N PRO A 16 10.75 0.83 18.06
CA PRO A 16 9.74 1.37 17.16
C PRO A 16 9.42 2.83 17.50
N SER A 17 10.39 3.73 17.35
CA SER A 17 10.22 5.15 17.66
C SER A 17 9.91 5.95 16.39
N LYS A 18 8.96 6.88 16.48
CA LYS A 18 8.76 7.92 15.46
C LYS A 18 9.93 8.90 15.55
N ILE A 19 10.51 9.28 14.42
CA ILE A 19 11.56 10.30 14.32
C ILE A 19 10.93 11.53 13.67
N ARG A 20 11.17 12.72 14.22
CA ARG A 20 10.69 13.98 13.62
C ARG A 20 11.89 14.76 13.11
N VAL A 21 11.85 15.19 11.84
CA VAL A 21 12.83 16.09 11.23
C VAL A 21 12.06 17.28 10.68
N GLY A 22 12.25 18.46 11.28
CA GLY A 22 11.44 19.64 11.00
C GLY A 22 9.95 19.42 11.25
N LYS A 23 9.12 19.68 10.22
CA LYS A 23 7.66 19.44 10.26
C LYS A 23 7.27 18.00 9.86
N THR A 24 8.21 17.18 9.40
CA THR A 24 7.95 15.83 8.89
C THR A 24 8.20 14.79 9.97
N THR A 25 7.25 13.87 10.16
CA THR A 25 7.39 12.74 11.09
C THR A 25 7.60 11.45 10.30
N TYR A 26 8.77 10.85 10.48
CA TYR A 26 9.16 9.56 9.94
C TYR A 26 8.79 8.47 10.93
N LYS A 27 8.08 7.46 10.45
CA LYS A 27 7.77 6.28 11.26
C LYS A 27 8.72 5.16 10.89
N MET A 28 9.52 4.73 11.85
CA MET A 28 10.38 3.58 11.68
C MET A 28 9.53 2.32 11.60
N ILE A 29 9.50 1.69 10.42
CA ILE A 29 8.85 0.41 10.21
C ILE A 29 9.93 -0.65 10.38
N LYS A 30 9.87 -1.44 11.46
CA LYS A 30 10.68 -2.65 11.58
C LYS A 30 10.32 -3.58 10.44
N ASN A 31 11.17 -3.64 9.42
CA ASN A 31 11.01 -4.52 8.28
C ASN A 31 12.20 -5.47 8.24
N LYS A 32 11.97 -6.75 8.56
CA LYS A 32 13.02 -7.79 8.48
C LYS A 32 13.32 -8.20 7.04
N GLN A 33 12.62 -7.62 6.07
CA GLN A 33 12.58 -8.08 4.69
C GLN A 33 13.34 -7.08 3.82
N SER A 34 14.38 -7.55 3.15
CA SER A 34 15.25 -6.76 2.27
C SER A 34 14.85 -6.85 0.79
N PHE A 35 13.72 -7.48 0.46
CA PHE A 35 13.30 -7.65 -0.94
C PHE A 35 12.50 -6.46 -1.46
N GLY A 36 12.50 -6.29 -2.79
CA GLY A 36 11.79 -5.22 -3.46
C GLY A 36 12.37 -3.85 -3.14
N THR A 37 13.70 -3.78 -2.98
CA THR A 37 14.43 -2.54 -2.81
C THR A 37 15.19 -2.19 -4.08
N ILE A 38 15.20 -0.91 -4.41
CA ILE A 38 15.97 -0.33 -5.50
C ILE A 38 16.90 0.73 -4.95
N LYS A 39 18.08 0.85 -5.57
CA LYS A 39 19.01 1.93 -5.30
C LYS A 39 18.71 3.05 -6.29
N ILE A 40 18.45 4.25 -5.80
CA ILE A 40 18.27 5.45 -6.60
C ILE A 40 19.36 6.46 -6.26
N GLU A 41 19.86 7.15 -7.25
CA GLU A 41 20.72 8.31 -7.04
C GLU A 41 19.83 9.56 -6.99
N TYR A 42 19.90 10.30 -5.89
CA TYR A 42 19.20 11.56 -5.72
C TYR A 42 20.18 12.71 -5.81
N GLN A 43 20.06 13.52 -6.86
CA GLN A 43 20.83 14.74 -7.01
C GLN A 43 20.25 15.83 -6.10
N THR A 44 21.06 16.31 -5.17
CA THR A 44 20.78 17.53 -4.41
C THR A 44 21.54 18.69 -5.04
N THR A 45 21.24 19.91 -4.60
CA THR A 45 21.98 21.13 -4.98
C THR A 45 23.48 21.03 -4.68
N TYR A 46 23.90 20.17 -3.74
CA TYR A 46 25.26 20.14 -3.21
C TYR A 46 26.02 18.82 -3.46
N THR A 47 25.29 17.72 -3.65
CA THR A 47 25.89 16.38 -3.82
C THR A 47 24.92 15.38 -4.45
N LYS A 48 25.45 14.23 -4.85
CA LYS A 48 24.70 13.03 -5.20
C LYS A 48 24.58 12.12 -3.98
N LEU A 49 23.37 11.67 -3.69
CA LEU A 49 23.10 10.75 -2.59
C LEU A 49 22.52 9.45 -3.11
N ASP A 50 23.16 8.35 -2.73
CA ASP A 50 22.62 7.01 -2.96
C ASP A 50 21.55 6.69 -1.90
N LEU A 51 20.30 6.52 -2.33
CA LEU A 51 19.18 6.13 -1.50
C LEU A 51 18.73 4.70 -1.83
N ILE A 52 18.48 3.90 -0.80
CA ILE A 52 17.83 2.60 -0.95
C ILE A 52 16.37 2.76 -0.55
N ILE A 53 15.46 2.58 -1.51
CA ILE A 53 14.02 2.68 -1.30
C ILE A 53 13.33 1.39 -1.72
N THR A 54 12.08 1.20 -1.33
CA THR A 54 11.26 0.11 -1.87
C THR A 54 10.77 0.46 -3.28
N ASP A 55 10.67 -0.53 -4.16
CA ASP A 55 9.97 -0.36 -5.44
C ASP A 55 8.47 -0.13 -5.22
N PHE A 56 7.76 0.16 -6.31
CA PHE A 56 6.36 0.54 -6.24
C PHE A 56 5.48 -0.59 -5.70
N GLU A 57 5.64 -1.81 -6.21
CA GLU A 57 4.85 -2.98 -5.80
C GLU A 57 5.05 -3.30 -4.32
N ARG A 58 6.31 -3.24 -3.85
CA ARG A 58 6.63 -3.44 -2.44
C ARG A 58 6.01 -2.35 -1.58
N THR A 59 6.12 -1.09 -1.99
CA THR A 59 5.56 0.07 -1.29
C THR A 59 4.04 -0.04 -1.17
N LEU A 60 3.36 -0.43 -2.24
CA LEU A 60 1.91 -0.65 -2.26
C LEU A 60 1.50 -1.71 -1.22
N ILE A 61 2.20 -2.85 -1.20
CA ILE A 61 1.92 -3.93 -0.24
C ILE A 61 2.23 -3.49 1.19
N ASP A 62 3.32 -2.77 1.40
CA ASP A 62 3.67 -2.24 2.73
C ASP A 62 2.60 -1.27 3.22
N CYS A 63 2.13 -0.32 2.41
CA CYS A 63 1.07 0.61 2.81
C CYS A 63 -0.23 -0.13 3.16
N ALA A 64 -0.64 -1.13 2.37
CA ALA A 64 -1.82 -1.95 2.66
C ALA A 64 -1.67 -2.78 3.95
N ARG A 65 -0.44 -3.23 4.25
CA ARG A 65 -0.10 -4.03 5.44
C ARG A 65 -0.06 -3.19 6.71
N THR A 66 0.65 -2.06 6.69
CA THR A 66 0.89 -1.20 7.86
C THR A 66 -0.27 -0.24 8.12
N LYS A 67 -1.17 -0.07 7.14
CA LYS A 67 -2.21 0.97 7.14
C LYS A 67 -1.59 2.36 7.24
N SER A 68 -0.48 2.57 6.54
CA SER A 68 0.19 3.89 6.50
C SER A 68 -0.61 4.91 5.70
N LEU A 69 -1.43 4.45 4.76
CA LEU A 69 -2.37 5.24 3.98
C LEU A 69 -3.78 4.67 4.14
N LYS A 70 -4.79 5.53 3.97
CA LYS A 70 -6.18 5.12 3.88
C LYS A 70 -6.39 4.30 2.60
N LEU A 71 -7.40 3.43 2.61
CA LEU A 71 -7.66 2.56 1.46
C LEU A 71 -8.04 3.39 0.23
N GLU A 72 -8.83 4.44 0.46
CA GLU A 72 -9.29 5.41 -0.52
C GLU A 72 -8.13 6.18 -1.15
N GLU A 73 -7.15 6.59 -0.34
CA GLU A 73 -5.93 7.28 -0.82
C GLU A 73 -5.08 6.36 -1.71
N LEU A 74 -4.91 5.09 -1.31
CA LEU A 74 -4.20 4.11 -2.12
C LEU A 74 -4.88 3.87 -3.46
N ILE A 75 -6.20 3.72 -3.45
CA ILE A 75 -7.00 3.57 -4.67
C ILE A 75 -6.84 4.82 -5.55
N ALA A 76 -6.92 6.02 -4.97
CA ALA A 76 -6.78 7.27 -5.72
C ALA A 76 -5.41 7.42 -6.39
N ILE A 77 -4.32 7.07 -5.70
CA ILE A 77 -2.97 7.06 -6.27
C ILE A 77 -2.91 6.14 -7.49
N LEU A 78 -3.46 4.93 -7.36
CA LEU A 78 -3.45 3.90 -8.41
C LEU A 78 -4.39 4.18 -9.59
N LYS A 79 -5.26 5.20 -9.51
CA LYS A 79 -6.02 5.69 -10.66
C LYS A 79 -5.15 6.48 -11.66
N ASN A 80 -3.89 6.76 -11.33
CA ASN A 80 -2.97 7.42 -12.25
C ASN A 80 -2.52 6.45 -13.37
N PRO A 81 -2.87 6.70 -14.64
CA PRO A 81 -2.58 5.78 -15.75
C PRO A 81 -1.09 5.66 -16.07
N LYS A 82 -0.23 6.54 -15.53
CA LYS A 82 1.23 6.44 -15.66
C LYS A 82 1.83 5.36 -14.77
N ILE A 83 1.08 4.87 -13.79
CA ILE A 83 1.56 3.80 -12.90
C ILE A 83 1.43 2.47 -13.64
N ASN A 84 2.57 1.84 -13.89
CA ASN A 84 2.64 0.48 -14.40
C ASN A 84 2.87 -0.48 -13.23
N ILE A 85 2.12 -1.58 -13.20
CA ILE A 85 2.13 -2.53 -12.08
C ILE A 85 2.64 -3.88 -12.61
N ASP A 86 3.74 -4.35 -12.06
CA ASP A 86 4.24 -5.69 -12.33
C ASP A 86 3.55 -6.71 -11.41
N MET A 87 2.55 -7.40 -11.95
CA MET A 87 1.80 -8.43 -11.22
C MET A 87 2.66 -9.60 -10.75
N SER A 88 3.74 -9.92 -11.47
CA SER A 88 4.65 -10.99 -11.06
C SER A 88 5.39 -10.60 -9.78
N ARG A 89 5.82 -9.34 -9.66
CA ARG A 89 6.41 -8.81 -8.42
C ARG A 89 5.41 -8.76 -7.29
N ILE A 90 4.18 -8.30 -7.53
CA ILE A 90 3.11 -8.30 -6.52
C ILE A 90 2.93 -9.70 -5.91
N ILE A 91 2.79 -10.72 -6.75
CA ILE A 91 2.57 -12.10 -6.30
C ILE A 91 3.78 -12.61 -5.52
N ASN A 92 4.99 -12.44 -6.05
CA ASN A 92 6.23 -12.82 -5.38
C ASN A 92 6.35 -12.16 -3.98
N TYR A 93 5.99 -10.89 -3.87
CA TYR A 93 6.05 -10.16 -2.62
C TYR A 93 4.99 -10.64 -1.63
N LEU A 94 3.75 -10.84 -2.07
CA LEU A 94 2.68 -11.42 -1.25
C LEU A 94 3.06 -12.79 -0.68
N GLU A 95 3.71 -13.64 -1.48
CA GLU A 95 4.23 -14.94 -1.05
C GLU A 95 5.29 -14.81 0.03
N LYS A 96 6.24 -13.89 -0.13
CA LYS A 96 7.28 -13.62 0.87
C LYS A 96 6.72 -13.05 2.18
N TYR A 97 5.64 -12.27 2.15
CA TYR A 97 4.97 -11.81 3.37
C TYR A 97 4.25 -12.91 4.14
N LYS A 98 3.77 -13.96 3.46
CA LYS A 98 3.02 -15.07 4.06
C LYS A 98 1.82 -14.62 4.90
N LYS A 99 1.10 -13.59 4.44
CA LYS A 99 -0.09 -13.04 5.14
C LYS A 99 -1.34 -13.12 4.25
N PRO A 100 -2.27 -14.05 4.52
CA PRO A 100 -3.48 -14.22 3.70
C PRO A 100 -4.28 -12.93 3.49
N ILE A 101 -4.44 -12.10 4.54
CA ILE A 101 -5.14 -10.81 4.46
C ILE A 101 -4.58 -9.85 3.39
N LEU A 102 -3.30 -9.96 3.03
CA LEU A 102 -2.72 -9.11 1.99
C LEU A 102 -3.23 -9.47 0.60
N TYR A 103 -3.51 -10.76 0.33
CA TYR A 103 -4.13 -11.17 -0.94
C TYR A 103 -5.52 -10.55 -1.09
N ASN A 104 -6.34 -10.62 -0.04
CA ASN A 104 -7.68 -10.00 -0.03
C ASN A 104 -7.60 -8.48 -0.27
N LYS A 105 -6.71 -7.79 0.42
CA LYS A 105 -6.56 -6.32 0.32
C LYS A 105 -5.99 -5.88 -1.03
N ILE A 106 -4.92 -6.51 -1.48
CA ILE A 106 -4.25 -6.13 -2.73
C ILE A 106 -5.11 -6.48 -3.93
N GLY A 107 -5.80 -7.63 -3.89
CA GLY A 107 -6.81 -7.98 -4.88
C GLY A 107 -7.89 -6.90 -5.00
N LEU A 108 -8.49 -6.50 -3.87
CA LEU A 108 -9.48 -5.40 -3.84
C LEU A 108 -8.92 -4.10 -4.44
N ILE A 109 -7.76 -3.66 -3.98
CA ILE A 109 -7.15 -2.40 -4.41
C ILE A 109 -6.93 -2.39 -5.92
N LEU A 110 -6.27 -3.42 -6.45
CA LEU A 110 -5.88 -3.50 -7.85
C LEU A 110 -7.08 -3.70 -8.78
N ASP A 111 -8.07 -4.50 -8.38
CA ASP A 111 -9.30 -4.72 -9.16
C ASP A 111 -10.14 -3.44 -9.24
N THR A 112 -10.18 -2.66 -8.17
CA THR A 112 -10.84 -1.34 -8.15
C THR A 112 -10.22 -0.37 -9.15
N THR A 113 -8.92 -0.51 -9.41
CA THR A 113 -8.16 0.39 -10.28
C THR A 113 -7.89 -0.22 -11.65
N LYS A 114 -8.47 -1.38 -11.96
CA LYS A 114 -8.18 -2.10 -13.21
C LYS A 114 -8.49 -1.28 -14.45
N SER A 115 -9.57 -0.48 -14.42
CA SER A 115 -9.95 0.40 -15.54
C SER A 115 -8.97 1.56 -15.78
N PHE A 116 -8.08 1.84 -14.83
CA PHE A 116 -7.06 2.89 -14.91
C PHE A 116 -5.65 2.32 -15.08
N THR A 117 -5.51 1.00 -15.07
CA THR A 117 -4.24 0.29 -15.21
C THR A 117 -4.31 -0.64 -16.40
N ARG A 118 -3.21 -1.33 -16.72
CA ARG A 118 -3.18 -2.32 -17.81
C ARG A 118 -3.59 -3.73 -17.35
N LEU A 119 -4.04 -3.87 -16.11
CA LEU A 119 -4.38 -5.14 -15.49
C LEU A 119 -5.64 -5.75 -16.10
N GLN A 120 -5.59 -7.04 -16.39
CA GLN A 120 -6.70 -7.82 -16.90
C GLN A 120 -7.23 -8.79 -15.84
N GLU A 121 -8.41 -9.37 -16.07
CA GLU A 121 -9.06 -10.24 -15.08
C GLU A 121 -8.25 -11.53 -14.81
N GLU A 122 -7.47 -11.97 -15.79
CA GLU A 122 -6.56 -13.12 -15.75
C GLU A 122 -5.38 -12.88 -14.79
N ASP A 123 -4.92 -11.64 -14.65
CA ASP A 123 -3.81 -11.28 -13.74
C ASP A 123 -4.15 -11.60 -12.28
N PHE A 124 -5.44 -11.59 -11.95
CA PHE A 124 -5.97 -11.79 -10.61
C PHE A 124 -6.15 -13.26 -10.22
N GLU A 125 -6.06 -14.21 -11.17
CA GLU A 125 -6.19 -15.66 -10.95
C GLU A 125 -5.32 -16.14 -9.78
N LYS A 126 -4.04 -15.78 -9.80
CA LYS A 126 -3.06 -16.22 -8.79
C LYS A 126 -3.34 -15.64 -7.41
N ILE A 127 -3.87 -14.40 -7.34
CA ILE A 127 -4.28 -13.78 -6.07
C ILE A 127 -5.52 -14.50 -5.52
N ARG A 128 -6.51 -14.77 -6.37
CA ARG A 128 -7.76 -15.45 -6.00
C ARG A 128 -7.53 -16.85 -5.45
N LYS A 129 -6.65 -17.63 -6.07
CA LYS A 129 -6.28 -18.99 -5.61
C LYS A 129 -5.67 -19.00 -4.21
N LYS A 130 -5.16 -17.86 -3.72
CA LYS A 130 -4.52 -17.71 -2.41
C LYS A 130 -5.36 -16.92 -1.39
N LEU A 131 -6.62 -16.62 -1.71
CA LEU A 131 -7.51 -15.95 -0.78
C LEU A 131 -7.75 -16.79 0.48
N SER A 132 -7.83 -16.10 1.62
CA SER A 132 -8.28 -16.76 2.85
C SER A 132 -9.77 -17.07 2.77
N LYS A 133 -10.20 -18.16 3.41
CA LYS A 133 -11.62 -18.41 3.73
C LYS A 133 -12.18 -17.42 4.76
N LYS A 134 -11.31 -16.78 5.56
CA LYS A 134 -11.73 -15.79 6.56
C LYS A 134 -12.16 -14.48 5.89
N ILE A 135 -13.31 -13.96 6.33
CA ILE A 135 -13.76 -12.61 5.99
C ILE A 135 -12.91 -11.60 6.77
N PHE A 136 -12.23 -10.70 6.07
CA PHE A 136 -11.51 -9.60 6.69
C PHE A 136 -12.31 -8.31 6.65
N TYR A 137 -11.95 -7.33 7.48
CA TYR A 137 -12.50 -5.98 7.37
C TYR A 137 -11.42 -4.98 6.95
N ALA A 138 -11.73 -4.16 5.96
CA ALA A 138 -10.98 -2.96 5.58
C ALA A 138 -11.20 -1.83 6.61
N ARG A 139 -10.92 -2.11 7.90
CA ARG A 139 -11.07 -1.13 8.99
C ARG A 139 -9.95 -0.10 8.97
N GLU A 140 -10.34 1.16 8.87
CA GLU A 140 -9.55 2.29 9.35
C GLU A 140 -9.55 2.28 10.88
N LYS A 141 -8.45 2.73 11.51
CA LYS A 141 -8.33 2.79 12.97
C LYS A 141 -8.82 4.11 13.56
N GLU A 142 -9.55 4.93 12.80
CA GLU A 142 -10.00 6.22 13.29
C GLU A 142 -11.08 6.05 14.36
N LEU A 143 -10.91 6.76 15.48
CA LEU A 143 -11.95 6.95 16.48
C LEU A 143 -13.02 7.84 15.84
N ARG A 144 -14.14 7.24 15.45
CA ARG A 144 -15.32 7.96 14.96
C ARG A 144 -16.47 7.78 15.95
N LEU A 145 -17.19 8.86 16.22
CA LEU A 145 -18.42 8.84 17.04
C LEU A 145 -19.46 7.88 16.45
N ILE A 146 -19.53 7.83 15.12
CA ILE A 146 -20.40 6.92 14.36
C ILE A 146 -19.53 5.89 13.65
N ARG A 147 -19.76 4.61 13.94
CA ARG A 147 -19.06 3.53 13.23
C ARG A 147 -19.54 3.49 11.78
N PRO A 148 -18.63 3.45 10.79
CA PRO A 148 -19.04 3.30 9.40
C PRO A 148 -19.75 1.96 9.19
N ARG A 149 -20.79 1.97 8.37
CA ARG A 149 -21.43 0.73 7.88
C ARG A 149 -20.48 0.03 6.92
N TYR A 150 -20.47 -1.30 6.96
CA TYR A 150 -19.64 -2.12 6.09
C TYR A 150 -20.52 -3.05 5.25
N LYS A 151 -20.13 -3.27 4.00
CA LYS A 151 -20.75 -4.24 3.09
C LYS A 151 -19.74 -5.31 2.69
N TYR A 152 -20.24 -6.54 2.53
CA TYR A 152 -19.43 -7.67 2.12
C TYR A 152 -19.17 -7.62 0.61
N TYR A 153 -17.89 -7.58 0.22
CA TYR A 153 -17.47 -7.70 -1.17
C TYR A 153 -16.93 -9.11 -1.44
N GLY A 154 -17.81 -9.97 -1.96
CA GLY A 154 -17.56 -11.41 -2.09
C GLY A 154 -16.36 -11.77 -2.96
N LYS A 155 -16.10 -10.99 -4.03
CA LYS A 155 -14.99 -11.21 -4.96
C LYS A 155 -13.62 -11.29 -4.28
N TRP A 156 -13.44 -10.55 -3.18
CA TRP A 156 -12.18 -10.50 -2.42
C TRP A 156 -12.31 -10.92 -0.95
N ASN A 157 -13.45 -11.51 -0.57
CA ASN A 157 -13.75 -11.96 0.79
C ASN A 157 -13.41 -10.91 1.87
N ILE A 158 -13.91 -9.68 1.67
CA ILE A 158 -13.58 -8.53 2.52
C ILE A 158 -14.79 -7.63 2.75
N MET A 159 -14.99 -7.20 3.99
CA MET A 159 -15.94 -6.17 4.40
C MET A 159 -15.32 -4.79 4.15
N ILE A 160 -15.97 -3.98 3.31
CA ILE A 160 -15.52 -2.64 2.94
C ILE A 160 -16.51 -1.56 3.41
N PRO A 161 -16.05 -0.36 3.77
CA PRO A 161 -16.94 0.75 4.11
C PRO A 161 -17.98 0.96 3.01
N GLU A 162 -19.24 1.18 3.39
CA GLU A 162 -20.36 1.26 2.44
C GLU A 162 -20.19 2.38 1.40
N ASN A 163 -19.64 3.53 1.79
CA ASN A 163 -19.28 4.63 0.90
C ASN A 163 -18.28 4.20 -0.19
N LEU A 164 -17.33 3.32 0.15
CA LEU A 164 -16.37 2.77 -0.77
C LEU A 164 -16.99 1.64 -1.61
N TYR A 165 -17.86 0.81 -1.02
CA TYR A 165 -18.57 -0.26 -1.71
C TYR A 165 -19.27 0.24 -2.97
N TYR A 166 -20.04 1.33 -2.88
CA TYR A 166 -20.78 1.87 -4.02
C TYR A 166 -19.90 2.51 -5.10
N GLN A 167 -18.63 2.82 -4.80
CA GLN A 167 -17.67 3.33 -5.78
C GLN A 167 -17.00 2.20 -6.58
N ILE A 168 -16.97 0.99 -6.01
CA ILE A 168 -16.22 -0.15 -6.55
C ILE A 168 -17.15 -1.22 -7.14
N ALA A 169 -18.29 -1.47 -6.48
CA ALA A 169 -19.25 -2.42 -6.98
C ALA A 169 -19.87 -1.88 -8.29
N PRO A 170 -19.96 -2.70 -9.35
CA PRO A 170 -20.70 -2.30 -10.53
C PRO A 170 -22.11 -1.89 -10.11
N LYS A 171 -22.60 -0.75 -10.63
CA LYS A 171 -23.99 -0.36 -10.42
C LYS A 171 -24.84 -1.49 -10.99
N THR A 172 -25.54 -2.22 -10.12
CA THR A 172 -26.63 -3.07 -10.57
C THR A 172 -27.66 -2.12 -11.14
N ASN A 173 -27.77 -2.06 -12.47
CA ASN A 173 -28.96 -1.49 -13.09
C ASN A 173 -30.12 -2.39 -12.66
N ILE A 174 -30.98 -1.86 -11.79
CA ILE A 174 -32.29 -2.42 -11.49
C ILE A 174 -33.23 -1.93 -12.59
#